data_AF-A0A503B345-F1
#
_entry.id   AF-A0A503B345-F1
#
_cell.length_a   1.000
_cell.length_b   1.000
_cell.length_c   1.000
_cell.angle_alpha   90.00
_cell.angle_beta   90.00
_cell.angle_gamma   90.00
#
_symmetry.space_group_name_H-M   'P 1'
#
loop_
_entity.id
_entity.type
_entity.pdbx_description
1 polymer ?
#
loop_
_entity_poly.entity_id
_entity_poly.type
_entity_poly.pdbx_seq_one_letter_code
_entity_poly.pdbx_strand_id
1 'polypeptide(L)'
;MADSDNSTSLPSVTHGRGQRQTAGVSGSFDDEAAILLLRGWLRAQHVSHVLCRRQQRLERRVLDASDHEAIDEKVGYSIACQAEVEATTAALKLQDKLPQIRARSLLGIVAKLEIIVGADRDIDDPTDFPWPHIASVLNDLKEIAGSLPLERPERTLVQADCRLYQEIATNLVGLEKRTSTLRLGDAAVVDISSG
;
A
#
# COMPACT_ATOMS: atom_id res chain seq x y z
N MET A 1 16.42 -53.97 56.19
CA MET A 1 15.80 -52.69 56.58
C MET A 1 14.93 -52.27 55.41
N ALA A 2 13.62 -52.29 55.59
CA ALA A 2 12.64 -51.98 54.56
C ALA A 2 11.85 -50.77 55.07
N ASP A 3 12.05 -49.63 54.40
CA ASP A 3 11.26 -48.40 54.59
C ASP A 3 10.06 -48.49 53.64
N SER A 4 8.85 -48.66 54.17
CA SER A 4 7.93 -47.61 54.64
C SER A 4 6.99 -47.15 53.52
N ASP A 5 5.71 -47.46 53.73
CA ASP A 5 4.57 -46.85 53.06
C ASP A 5 4.60 -45.33 53.21
N ASN A 6 4.32 -44.59 52.14
CA ASN A 6 3.81 -43.24 52.24
C ASN A 6 2.82 -42.98 51.10
N SER A 7 1.53 -43.04 51.44
CA SER A 7 0.42 -42.63 50.60
C SER A 7 0.04 -41.21 51.00
N THR A 8 0.20 -40.23 50.10
CA THR A 8 -0.25 -38.85 50.32
C THR A 8 -1.40 -38.51 49.37
N SER A 9 -2.58 -38.38 49.99
CA SER A 9 -3.81 -37.80 49.45
C SER A 9 -3.55 -36.41 48.86
N LEU A 10 -3.98 -36.20 47.61
CA LEU A 10 -4.03 -34.86 47.01
C LEU A 10 -5.24 -34.08 47.55
N PRO A 11 -5.11 -32.78 47.92
CA PRO A 11 -6.27 -31.96 48.24
C PRO A 11 -7.02 -31.56 46.96
N SER A 12 -8.35 -31.66 47.00
CA SER A 12 -9.26 -31.20 45.96
C SER A 12 -9.21 -29.67 45.84
N VAL A 13 -8.67 -29.16 44.73
CA VAL A 13 -8.67 -27.74 44.39
C VAL A 13 -10.06 -27.33 43.93
N THR A 14 -10.58 -26.31 44.59
CA THR A 14 -11.90 -25.71 44.42
C THR A 14 -12.07 -25.12 43.02
N HIS A 15 -13.21 -25.43 42.38
CA HIS A 15 -13.66 -24.72 41.19
C HIS A 15 -14.01 -23.27 41.56
N GLY A 16 -13.01 -22.39 41.47
CA GLY A 16 -13.21 -20.94 41.46
C GLY A 16 -14.06 -20.57 40.25
N ARG A 17 -15.33 -20.27 40.51
CA ARG A 17 -16.30 -19.69 39.58
C ARG A 17 -15.80 -18.31 39.15
N GLY A 18 -14.88 -18.30 38.20
CA GLY A 18 -14.36 -17.12 37.52
C GLY A 18 -15.46 -16.51 36.67
N GLN A 19 -16.07 -15.47 37.22
CA GLN A 19 -17.01 -14.55 36.62
C GLN A 19 -16.51 -14.17 35.21
N ARG A 20 -17.17 -14.70 34.18
CA ARG A 20 -16.96 -14.36 32.78
C ARG A 20 -17.38 -12.89 32.60
N GLN A 21 -16.47 -11.97 32.86
CA GLN A 21 -16.59 -10.58 32.44
C GLN A 21 -16.55 -10.58 30.92
N THR A 22 -17.73 -10.71 30.32
CA THR A 22 -18.00 -10.24 28.96
C THR A 22 -18.04 -8.72 29.05
N ALA A 23 -16.87 -8.11 29.23
CA ALA A 23 -16.72 -6.68 28.99
C ALA A 23 -16.91 -6.49 27.48
N GLY A 24 -18.12 -6.08 27.11
CA GLY A 24 -18.48 -5.74 25.74
C GLY A 24 -17.58 -4.63 25.23
N VAL A 25 -16.57 -5.01 24.44
CA VAL A 25 -15.91 -4.09 23.53
C VAL A 25 -16.76 -4.10 22.25
N SER A 26 -17.90 -3.43 22.31
CA SER A 26 -18.48 -2.80 21.11
C SER A 26 -17.71 -1.51 20.80
N GLY A 27 -16.38 -1.60 20.79
CA GLY A 27 -15.56 -0.58 20.17
C GLY A 27 -15.77 -0.73 18.67
N SER A 28 -16.22 0.34 18.02
CA SER A 28 -16.35 0.39 16.57
C SER A 28 -15.03 -0.08 15.94
N PHE A 29 -15.02 -1.31 15.40
CA PHE A 29 -13.84 -1.84 14.71
C PHE A 29 -13.47 -0.98 13.50
N ASP A 30 -14.40 -0.14 13.02
CA ASP A 30 -14.15 0.84 11.96
C ASP A 30 -13.02 1.84 12.29
N ASP A 31 -12.72 2.06 13.58
CA ASP A 31 -11.66 2.97 14.02
C ASP A 31 -10.34 2.26 14.34
N GLU A 32 -10.21 0.96 14.03
CA GLU A 32 -8.96 0.25 14.21
C GLU A 32 -7.91 0.71 13.18
N ALA A 33 -6.76 1.17 13.67
CA ALA A 33 -5.68 1.72 12.84
C ALA A 33 -5.21 0.77 11.71
N ALA A 34 -5.20 -0.55 11.94
CA ALA A 34 -4.85 -1.53 10.91
C ALA A 34 -5.89 -1.57 9.77
N ILE A 35 -7.17 -1.49 10.10
CA ILE A 35 -8.28 -1.48 9.13
C ILE A 35 -8.28 -0.15 8.36
N LEU A 36 -8.06 0.97 9.04
CA LEU A 36 -7.90 2.28 8.39
C LEU A 36 -6.69 2.30 7.44
N LEU A 37 -5.56 1.69 7.85
CA LEU A 37 -4.39 1.58 6.99
C LEU A 37 -4.70 0.75 5.74
N LEU A 38 -5.39 -0.40 5.89
CA LEU A 38 -5.83 -1.22 4.75
C LEU A 38 -6.70 -0.41 3.78
N ARG A 39 -7.71 0.32 4.28
CA ARG A 39 -8.59 1.15 3.45
C ARG A 39 -7.81 2.22 2.68
N GLY A 40 -6.88 2.88 3.35
CA GLY A 40 -5.99 3.86 2.71
C GLY A 40 -5.09 3.23 1.65
N TRP A 41 -4.52 2.06 1.95
CA TRP A 41 -3.61 1.36 1.07
C TRP A 41 -4.33 0.82 -0.18
N LEU A 42 -5.51 0.21 -0.04
CA LEU A 42 -6.34 -0.25 -1.18
C LEU A 42 -6.72 0.90 -2.11
N ARG A 43 -7.05 2.07 -1.55
CA ARG A 43 -7.32 3.29 -2.31
C ARG A 43 -6.09 3.73 -3.09
N ALA A 44 -4.94 3.88 -2.42
CA ALA A 44 -3.70 4.30 -3.06
C ALA A 44 -3.25 3.32 -4.16
N GLN A 45 -3.35 2.01 -3.90
CA GLN A 45 -3.07 0.96 -4.89
C GLN A 45 -4.01 1.07 -6.11
N HIS A 46 -5.30 1.28 -5.88
CA HIS A 46 -6.26 1.45 -6.99
C HIS A 46 -5.94 2.68 -7.85
N VAL A 47 -5.60 3.80 -7.21
CA VAL A 47 -5.21 5.04 -7.91
C VAL A 47 -3.92 4.85 -8.71
N SER A 48 -2.91 4.19 -8.13
CA SER A 48 -1.67 3.83 -8.81
C SER A 48 -1.95 2.98 -10.07
N HIS A 49 -2.76 1.92 -9.98
CA HIS A 49 -3.13 1.11 -11.14
C HIS A 49 -3.85 1.92 -12.23
N VAL A 50 -4.75 2.83 -11.85
CA VAL A 50 -5.45 3.70 -12.83
C VAL A 50 -4.47 4.60 -13.57
N LEU A 51 -3.49 5.18 -12.85
CA LEU A 51 -2.49 6.07 -13.42
C LEU A 51 -1.45 5.31 -14.26
N CYS A 52 -1.01 4.13 -13.84
CA CYS A 52 -0.19 3.22 -14.64
C CYS A 52 -0.86 2.91 -15.99
N ARG A 53 -2.14 2.53 -15.99
CA ARG A 53 -2.90 2.32 -17.24
C ARG A 53 -3.04 3.59 -18.09
N ARG A 54 -2.98 4.77 -17.48
CA ARG A 54 -2.96 6.05 -18.21
C ARG A 54 -1.58 6.30 -18.84
N GLN A 55 -0.51 6.07 -18.08
CA GLN A 55 0.88 6.15 -18.53
C GLN A 55 1.11 5.22 -19.73
N GLN A 56 0.77 3.92 -19.62
CA GLN A 56 0.97 2.93 -20.69
C GLN A 56 0.25 3.29 -22.00
N ARG A 57 -0.94 3.91 -21.89
CA ARG A 57 -1.68 4.39 -23.08
C ARG A 57 -1.02 5.58 -23.74
N LEU A 58 -0.39 6.46 -22.96
CA LEU A 58 0.35 7.60 -23.50
C LEU A 58 1.70 7.17 -24.06
N GLU A 59 2.36 6.21 -23.42
CA GLU A 59 3.57 5.58 -23.95
C GLU A 59 3.34 5.06 -25.37
N ARG A 60 2.25 4.31 -25.58
CA ARG A 60 1.90 3.81 -26.91
C ARG A 60 1.69 4.94 -27.93
N ARG A 61 1.02 6.03 -27.54
CA ARG A 61 0.81 7.18 -28.43
C ARG A 61 2.12 7.84 -28.83
N VAL A 62 3.00 8.08 -27.85
CA VAL A 62 4.34 8.64 -28.09
C VAL A 62 5.15 7.78 -29.06
N LEU A 63 5.02 6.45 -28.98
CA LEU A 63 5.68 5.52 -29.92
C LEU A 63 5.07 5.57 -31.32
N ASP A 64 3.78 5.86 -31.44
CA ASP A 64 3.03 5.90 -32.71
C ASP A 64 3.03 7.29 -33.40
N ALA A 65 3.47 8.35 -32.70
CA ALA A 65 3.33 9.74 -33.14
C ALA A 65 4.38 10.21 -34.17
N SER A 66 3.96 11.14 -35.04
CA SER A 66 4.83 11.89 -35.94
C SER A 66 5.63 12.98 -35.21
N ASP A 67 6.71 13.51 -35.80
CA ASP A 67 7.69 14.38 -35.11
C ASP A 67 7.10 15.59 -34.36
N HIS A 68 6.02 16.21 -34.87
CA HIS A 68 5.38 17.37 -34.22
C HIS A 68 4.36 16.97 -33.14
N GLU A 69 3.59 15.91 -33.35
CA GLU A 69 2.67 15.35 -32.34
C GLU A 69 3.45 14.73 -31.17
N ALA A 70 4.66 14.24 -31.45
CA ALA A 70 5.54 13.63 -30.48
C ALA A 70 5.93 14.59 -29.34
N ILE A 71 5.97 15.91 -29.55
CA ILE A 71 6.36 16.85 -28.48
C ILE A 71 5.26 16.94 -27.41
N ASP A 72 4.03 17.24 -27.80
CA ASP A 72 2.90 17.37 -26.86
C ASP A 72 2.59 16.04 -26.17
N GLU A 73 2.68 14.94 -26.92
CA GLU A 73 2.49 13.61 -26.35
C GLU A 73 3.60 13.22 -25.38
N LYS A 74 4.86 13.58 -25.67
CA LYS A 74 5.97 13.39 -24.71
C LYS A 74 5.74 14.17 -23.43
N VAL A 75 5.23 15.40 -23.51
CA VAL A 75 4.88 16.17 -22.29
C VAL A 75 3.79 15.47 -21.50
N GLY A 76 2.70 15.06 -22.16
CA GLY A 76 1.61 14.35 -21.52
C GLY A 76 2.05 13.02 -20.90
N TYR A 77 2.94 12.30 -21.59
CA TYR A 77 3.56 11.07 -21.12
C TYR A 77 4.40 11.29 -19.86
N SER A 78 5.30 12.28 -19.85
CA SER A 78 6.12 12.61 -18.67
C SER A 78 5.27 12.95 -17.45
N ILE A 79 4.19 13.72 -17.63
CA ILE A 79 3.23 14.03 -16.54
C ILE A 79 2.57 12.75 -16.03
N ALA A 80 2.19 11.83 -16.93
CA ALA A 80 1.57 10.57 -16.52
C ALA A 80 2.54 9.66 -15.77
N CYS A 81 3.80 9.56 -16.19
CA CYS A 81 4.84 8.83 -15.47
C CYS A 81 5.04 9.40 -14.06
N GLN A 82 5.16 10.72 -13.94
CA GLN A 82 5.35 11.33 -12.62
C GLN A 82 4.11 11.11 -11.73
N ALA A 83 2.90 11.23 -12.26
CA ALA A 83 1.68 11.00 -11.49
C ALA A 83 1.59 9.55 -11.00
N GLU A 84 1.96 8.57 -11.83
CA GLU A 84 2.05 7.17 -11.45
C GLU A 84 3.07 6.96 -10.32
N VAL A 85 4.27 7.51 -10.44
CA VAL A 85 5.32 7.40 -9.42
C VAL A 85 4.84 7.94 -8.08
N GLU A 86 4.20 9.11 -8.05
CA GLU A 86 3.68 9.71 -6.82
C GLU A 86 2.58 8.84 -6.18
N ALA A 87 1.66 8.29 -6.98
CA ALA A 87 0.59 7.44 -6.48
C ALA A 87 1.11 6.09 -5.96
N THR A 88 2.04 5.45 -6.67
CA THR A 88 2.72 4.23 -6.22
C THR A 88 3.49 4.48 -4.93
N THR A 89 4.21 5.60 -4.85
CA THR A 89 4.93 6.02 -3.64
C THR A 89 3.98 6.20 -2.46
N ALA A 90 2.77 6.72 -2.68
CA ALA A 90 1.78 6.85 -1.61
C ALA A 90 1.32 5.50 -1.05
N ALA A 91 1.15 4.49 -1.91
CA ALA A 91 0.84 3.12 -1.48
C ALA A 91 2.01 2.51 -0.67
N LEU A 92 3.24 2.66 -1.16
CA LEU A 92 4.45 2.19 -0.46
C LEU A 92 4.61 2.84 0.93
N LYS A 93 4.41 4.17 1.03
CA LYS A 93 4.44 4.89 2.31
C LYS A 93 3.40 4.40 3.32
N LEU A 94 2.30 3.79 2.87
CA LEU A 94 1.31 3.17 3.75
C LEU A 94 1.77 1.77 4.17
N GLN A 95 2.36 1.00 3.28
CA GLN A 95 2.99 -0.29 3.59
C GLN A 95 4.13 -0.14 4.61
N ASP A 96 4.97 0.90 4.48
CA ASP A 96 6.09 1.17 5.40
C ASP A 96 5.62 1.42 6.85
N LYS A 97 4.39 1.90 7.04
CA LYS A 97 3.80 2.12 8.37
C LYS A 97 3.35 0.82 9.03
N LEU A 98 3.13 -0.23 8.24
CA LEU A 98 2.51 -1.48 8.68
C LEU A 98 3.18 -2.14 9.89
N PRO A 99 4.52 -2.21 9.99
CA PRO A 99 5.19 -2.83 11.15
C PRO A 99 4.90 -2.09 12.45
N GLN A 100 4.71 -0.77 12.40
CA GLN A 100 4.48 0.09 13.57
C GLN A 100 3.02 0.06 14.06
N ILE A 101 2.10 -0.42 13.22
CA ILE A 101 0.69 -0.53 13.60
C ILE A 101 0.44 -1.83 14.36
N ARG A 102 0.06 -1.69 15.63
CA ARG A 102 -0.43 -2.80 16.46
C ARG A 102 -1.88 -3.12 16.12
N ALA A 103 -2.13 -4.37 15.70
CA ALA A 103 -3.49 -4.90 15.62
C ALA A 103 -4.05 -5.14 17.03
N ARG A 104 -5.30 -4.71 17.26
CA ARG A 104 -6.05 -4.87 18.52
C ARG A 104 -7.14 -5.94 18.40
N SER A 105 -7.39 -6.45 17.18
CA SER A 105 -8.34 -7.52 16.90
C SER A 105 -7.78 -8.53 15.87
N LEU A 106 -8.44 -9.69 15.74
CA LEU A 106 -8.16 -10.64 14.66
C LEU A 106 -8.43 -10.03 13.28
N LEU A 107 -9.47 -9.21 13.14
CA LEU A 107 -9.74 -8.45 11.92
C LEU A 107 -8.63 -7.43 11.61
N GLY A 108 -8.02 -6.84 12.63
CA GLY A 108 -6.82 -6.02 12.46
C GLY A 108 -5.61 -6.82 11.95
N ILE A 109 -5.45 -8.07 12.39
CA ILE A 109 -4.42 -8.98 11.85
C ILE A 109 -4.73 -9.33 10.39
N VAL A 110 -5.99 -9.67 10.08
CA VAL A 110 -6.46 -9.88 8.70
C VAL A 110 -6.13 -8.66 7.84
N ALA A 111 -6.41 -7.43 8.30
CA ALA A 111 -6.07 -6.22 7.57
C ALA A 111 -4.58 -6.10 7.24
N LYS A 112 -3.70 -6.44 8.19
CA LYS A 112 -2.26 -6.38 7.95
C LYS A 112 -1.82 -7.40 6.90
N LEU A 113 -2.35 -8.62 6.99
CA LEU A 113 -2.05 -9.70 6.06
C LEU A 113 -2.59 -9.41 4.65
N GLU A 114 -3.75 -8.76 4.53
CA GLU A 114 -4.28 -8.30 3.22
C GLU A 114 -3.34 -7.31 2.54
N ILE A 115 -2.76 -6.36 3.28
CA ILE A 115 -1.75 -5.44 2.74
C ILE A 115 -0.51 -6.23 2.29
N ILE A 116 -0.03 -7.17 3.12
CA ILE A 116 1.17 -7.97 2.83
C ILE A 116 0.98 -8.82 1.57
N VAL A 117 -0.09 -9.60 1.48
CA VAL A 117 -0.39 -10.46 0.32
C VAL A 117 -0.74 -9.61 -0.92
N GLY A 118 -1.39 -8.46 -0.71
CA GLY A 118 -1.79 -7.58 -1.81
C GLY A 118 -0.67 -6.75 -2.40
N ALA A 119 0.38 -6.46 -1.63
CA ALA A 119 1.51 -5.65 -2.07
C ALA A 119 2.47 -6.39 -3.01
N ASP A 120 2.47 -7.72 -2.99
CA ASP A 120 3.47 -8.53 -3.67
C ASP A 120 2.91 -9.43 -4.79
N ARG A 121 1.87 -8.96 -5.47
CA ARG A 121 1.28 -9.68 -6.61
C ARG A 121 2.15 -9.67 -7.88
N ASP A 122 3.27 -8.95 -7.86
CA ASP A 122 4.20 -8.78 -8.99
C ASP A 122 5.56 -9.49 -8.76
N ILE A 123 5.67 -10.39 -7.77
CA ILE A 123 6.87 -11.23 -7.65
C ILE A 123 6.91 -12.22 -8.81
N ASP A 124 7.99 -12.17 -9.57
CA ASP A 124 8.25 -13.03 -10.74
C ASP A 124 8.26 -14.53 -10.41
N ASP A 125 8.64 -14.91 -9.18
CA ASP A 125 8.56 -16.28 -8.66
C ASP A 125 7.74 -16.37 -7.35
N PRO A 126 6.48 -16.85 -7.40
CA PRO A 126 5.62 -16.99 -6.22
C PRO A 126 6.12 -18.02 -5.18
N THR A 127 7.21 -18.75 -5.45
CA THR A 127 7.86 -19.69 -4.52
C THR A 127 9.08 -19.12 -3.77
N ASP A 128 9.60 -17.96 -4.16
CA ASP A 128 10.83 -17.38 -3.59
C ASP A 128 10.66 -16.83 -2.15
N PHE A 129 9.42 -16.72 -1.66
CA PHE A 129 9.10 -16.24 -0.32
C PHE A 129 7.83 -16.97 0.18
N PRO A 130 7.59 -17.11 1.50
CA PRO A 130 6.47 -17.93 2.02
C PRO A 130 5.05 -17.37 1.73
N TRP A 131 4.78 -16.72 0.59
CA TRP A 131 3.47 -16.25 0.17
C TRP A 131 2.39 -17.31 0.20
N PRO A 132 2.62 -18.56 -0.27
CA PRO A 132 1.60 -19.60 -0.17
C PRO A 132 1.21 -19.87 1.29
N HIS A 133 2.19 -19.85 2.20
CA HIS A 133 1.96 -20.07 3.63
C HIS A 133 1.22 -18.88 4.28
N ILE A 134 1.62 -17.65 3.94
CA ILE A 134 0.97 -16.42 4.44
C ILE A 134 -0.47 -16.33 3.92
N ALA A 135 -0.71 -16.66 2.65
CA ALA A 135 -2.05 -16.70 2.06
C ALA A 135 -2.92 -17.78 2.71
N SER A 136 -2.37 -18.96 3.03
CA SER A 136 -3.07 -19.99 3.80
C SER A 136 -3.50 -19.47 5.17
N VAL A 137 -2.57 -18.87 5.94
CA VAL A 137 -2.87 -18.31 7.26
C VAL A 137 -3.92 -17.20 7.19
N LEU A 138 -3.86 -16.34 6.17
CA LEU A 138 -4.87 -15.32 5.94
C LEU A 138 -6.26 -15.93 5.68
N ASN A 139 -6.35 -16.98 4.87
CA ASN A 139 -7.62 -17.66 4.60
C ASN A 139 -8.19 -18.29 5.87
N ASP A 140 -7.37 -19.02 6.64
CA ASP A 140 -7.80 -19.63 7.91
C ASP A 140 -8.30 -18.56 8.90
N LEU A 141 -7.60 -17.43 8.99
CA LEU A 141 -8.01 -16.31 9.84
C LEU A 141 -9.32 -15.68 9.38
N LYS A 142 -9.58 -15.60 8.07
CA LYS A 142 -10.87 -15.10 7.55
C LYS A 142 -12.03 -16.03 7.89
N GLU A 143 -11.81 -17.35 7.84
CA GLU A 143 -12.82 -18.33 8.24
C GLU A 143 -13.15 -18.23 9.74
N ILE A 144 -12.14 -17.99 10.58
CA ILE A 144 -12.31 -17.92 12.04
C ILE A 144 -12.85 -16.57 12.51
N ALA A 145 -12.34 -15.47 11.96
CA ALA A 145 -12.57 -14.11 12.47
C ALA A 145 -13.50 -13.26 11.59
N GLY A 146 -13.84 -13.75 10.39
CA GLY A 146 -14.54 -12.99 9.36
C GLY A 146 -13.58 -12.29 8.39
N SER A 147 -14.16 -11.73 7.33
CA SER A 147 -13.43 -10.97 6.30
C SER A 147 -13.72 -9.47 6.40
N LEU A 148 -12.78 -8.67 5.91
CA LEU A 148 -12.99 -7.24 5.74
C LEU A 148 -13.56 -6.98 4.34
N PRO A 149 -14.51 -6.04 4.20
CA PRO A 149 -14.99 -5.65 2.89
C PRO A 149 -13.84 -5.02 2.09
N LEU A 150 -13.30 -5.75 1.12
CA LEU A 150 -12.29 -5.27 0.16
C LEU A 150 -12.95 -4.50 -0.98
N GLU A 151 -13.99 -3.72 -0.67
CA GLU A 151 -14.78 -3.04 -1.67
C GLU A 151 -13.92 -2.12 -2.53
N ARG A 152 -14.29 -2.05 -3.81
CA ARG A 152 -13.65 -1.13 -4.74
C ARG A 152 -13.79 0.29 -4.19
N PRO A 153 -12.71 1.08 -4.10
CA PRO A 153 -12.78 2.45 -3.65
C PRO A 153 -13.80 3.25 -4.48
N GLU A 154 -14.51 4.17 -3.81
CA GLU A 154 -15.52 4.99 -4.46
C GLU A 154 -14.93 5.75 -5.65
N ARG A 155 -15.60 5.66 -6.79
CA ARG A 155 -15.11 6.22 -8.06
C ARG A 155 -14.82 7.72 -7.99
N THR A 156 -15.67 8.47 -7.29
CA THR A 156 -15.54 9.93 -7.11
C THR A 156 -14.23 10.29 -6.40
N LEU A 157 -13.89 9.55 -5.34
CA LEU A 157 -12.67 9.74 -4.58
C LEU A 157 -11.44 9.32 -5.40
N VAL A 158 -11.49 8.19 -6.10
CA VAL A 158 -10.42 7.78 -7.02
C VAL A 158 -10.16 8.85 -8.08
N GLN A 159 -11.21 9.44 -8.64
CA GLN A 159 -11.08 10.53 -9.62
C GLN A 159 -10.51 11.82 -9.00
N ALA A 160 -10.82 12.11 -7.74
CA ALA A 160 -10.22 13.23 -7.01
C ALA A 160 -8.72 12.99 -6.79
N ASP A 161 -8.34 11.80 -6.31
CA ASP A 161 -6.95 11.42 -6.06
C ASP A 161 -6.14 11.41 -7.37
N CYS A 162 -6.69 10.87 -8.47
CA CYS A 162 -6.02 10.92 -9.77
C CYS A 162 -5.77 12.37 -10.24
N ARG A 163 -6.73 13.28 -10.02
CA ARG A 163 -6.55 14.71 -10.36
C ARG A 163 -5.46 15.35 -9.51
N LEU A 164 -5.46 15.07 -8.21
CA LEU A 164 -4.42 15.55 -7.30
C LEU A 164 -3.02 15.13 -7.77
N TYR A 165 -2.82 13.85 -8.09
CA TYR A 165 -1.51 13.38 -8.57
C TYR A 165 -1.14 13.96 -9.95
N GLN A 166 -2.12 14.18 -10.83
CA GLN A 166 -1.87 14.87 -12.10
C GLN A 166 -1.44 16.33 -11.91
N GLU A 167 -2.05 17.05 -10.96
CA GLU A 167 -1.67 18.43 -10.62
C GLU A 167 -0.26 18.49 -10.04
N ILE A 168 0.06 17.60 -9.08
CA ILE A 168 1.40 17.47 -8.50
C ILE A 168 2.42 17.20 -9.61
N ALA A 169 2.16 16.21 -10.47
CA ALA A 169 3.03 15.83 -11.57
C ALA A 169 3.24 16.97 -12.58
N THR A 170 2.18 17.70 -12.94
CA THR A 170 2.26 18.84 -13.85
C THR A 170 3.19 19.92 -13.31
N ASN A 171 3.08 20.21 -12.01
CA ASN A 171 3.96 21.18 -11.34
C ASN A 171 5.41 20.71 -11.35
N LEU A 172 5.68 19.45 -11.01
CA LEU A 172 7.03 18.89 -10.97
C LEU A 172 7.70 18.88 -12.35
N VAL A 173 7.02 18.36 -13.37
CA VAL A 173 7.54 18.36 -14.76
C VAL A 173 7.75 19.78 -15.28
N GLY A 174 6.87 20.72 -14.91
CA GLY A 174 7.02 22.13 -15.24
C GLY A 174 8.26 22.77 -14.61
N LEU A 175 8.58 22.42 -13.36
CA LEU A 175 9.80 22.88 -12.68
C LEU A 175 11.07 22.31 -13.31
N GLU A 176 11.09 21.01 -13.62
CA GLU A 176 12.24 20.35 -14.28
C GLU A 176 12.57 20.94 -15.65
N LYS A 177 11.55 21.30 -16.43
CA LYS A 177 11.76 21.97 -17.72
C LYS A 177 12.40 23.35 -17.54
N ARG A 178 11.95 24.14 -16.56
CA ARG A 178 12.50 25.48 -16.28
C ARG A 178 13.96 25.41 -15.82
N THR A 179 14.29 24.48 -14.94
CA THR A 179 15.68 24.29 -14.48
C THR A 179 16.59 23.83 -15.62
N SER A 180 16.08 22.97 -16.51
CA SER A 180 16.81 22.53 -17.71
C SER A 180 17.09 23.68 -18.70
N THR A 181 16.11 24.56 -18.94
CA THR A 181 16.30 25.75 -19.79
C THR A 181 17.31 26.75 -19.22
N LEU A 182 17.33 26.94 -17.89
CA LEU A 182 18.31 27.80 -17.21
C LEU A 182 19.74 27.25 -17.36
N ARG A 183 19.93 25.93 -17.21
CA ARG A 183 21.25 25.30 -17.39
C ARG A 183 21.76 25.37 -18.84
N LEU A 184 20.87 25.27 -19.84
CA LEU A 184 21.25 25.43 -21.24
C LEU A 184 21.65 26.88 -21.58
N GLY A 185 20.96 27.85 -20.95
CA GLY A 185 21.27 29.28 -21.10
C GLY A 185 22.64 29.66 -20.54
N ASP A 186 23.00 29.16 -19.35
CA ASP A 186 24.33 29.42 -18.76
C ASP A 186 25.46 28.77 -19.56
N ALA A 187 25.25 27.58 -20.13
CA ALA A 187 26.26 26.92 -20.98
C ALA A 187 26.52 27.68 -22.30
N ALA A 188 25.50 28.34 -22.87
CA ALA A 188 25.63 29.12 -24.10
C ALA A 188 26.33 30.47 -23.90
N VAL A 189 26.34 31.03 -22.68
CA VAL A 189 26.97 32.32 -22.37
C VAL A 189 28.49 32.18 -22.14
N VAL A 190 28.97 31.00 -21.73
CA VAL A 190 30.40 30.77 -21.44
C VAL A 190 31.24 30.65 -22.72
N ASP A 191 30.65 30.36 -23.88
CA ASP A 191 31.38 30.11 -25.14
C ASP A 191 31.58 31.34 -26.04
N ILE A 192 31.14 32.55 -25.62
CA ILE A 192 31.23 33.79 -26.42
C ILE A 192 32.37 34.72 -25.93
N SER A 193 33.11 34.34 -24.88
CA SER A 193 34.17 35.18 -24.31
C SER A 193 35.56 34.56 -24.49
N SER A 194 35.95 34.30 -25.74
CA SER A 194 37.34 34.03 -26.15
C SER A 194 37.54 34.48 -27.59
N GLY A 195 37.70 35.80 -27.77
CA GLY A 195 38.06 36.46 -29.03
C GLY A 195 38.92 37.68 -28.73
#